data_AF-A0A512DR15-F1
#
_entry.id   AF-A0A512DR15-F1
#
_cell.length_a   1.000
_cell.length_b   1.000
_cell.length_c   1.000
_cell.angle_alpha   90.00
_cell.angle_beta   90.00
_cell.angle_gamma   90.00
#
_symmetry.space_group_name_H-M   'P 1'
#
loop_
_entity.id
_entity.type
_entity.pdbx_description
1 polymer ?
#
loop_
_entity_poly.entity_id
_entity_poly.type
_entity_poly.pdbx_seq_one_letter_code
_entity_poly.pdbx_strand_id
1 'polypeptide(L)'
;MAMPTLSAPGVESRPYDPDYTACFSIQANADPGVMSRVLELFAKRGLVPSSWHSRVGGIQDDELIIDLQMQGMVRSEADYVAACLRQIPDVGTVLTSERFRAAAE
;
A
#
# COMPACT_ATOMS: atom_id res chain seq x y z
N MET A 1 11.99 28.75 -32.73
CA MET A 1 10.91 28.96 -31.74
C MET A 1 11.42 28.40 -30.41
N ALA A 2 11.50 29.22 -29.36
CA ALA A 2 11.95 28.77 -28.04
C ALA A 2 10.81 28.03 -27.34
N MET A 3 11.05 26.80 -26.89
CA MET A 3 10.06 26.04 -26.11
C MET A 3 9.94 26.65 -24.71
N PRO A 4 8.74 26.85 -24.17
CA PRO A 4 8.57 27.34 -22.81
C PRO A 4 9.19 26.33 -21.84
N THR A 5 10.13 26.79 -21.01
CA THR A 5 10.73 25.97 -19.96
C THR A 5 9.73 25.88 -18.81
N LEU A 6 9.12 24.71 -18.64
CA LEU A 6 8.28 24.44 -17.48
C LEU A 6 9.18 24.31 -16.25
N SER A 7 8.98 25.17 -15.25
CA SER A 7 9.60 25.00 -13.94
C SER A 7 9.21 23.64 -13.38
N ALA A 8 10.18 22.93 -12.79
CA ALA A 8 9.91 21.68 -12.10
C ALA A 8 8.80 21.90 -11.05
N PRO A 9 7.80 21.02 -10.96
CA PRO A 9 6.80 21.13 -9.90
C PRO A 9 7.51 21.12 -8.54
N GLY A 10 7.06 21.98 -7.63
CA GLY A 10 7.58 22.01 -6.26
C GLY A 10 7.42 20.64 -5.59
N VAL A 11 8.29 20.33 -4.63
CA VAL A 11 8.16 19.10 -3.83
C VAL A 11 6.79 19.09 -3.16
N GLU A 12 5.89 18.23 -3.63
CA GLU A 12 4.60 18.00 -3.01
C GLU A 12 4.86 17.40 -1.62
N SER A 13 4.58 18.19 -0.59
CA SER A 13 4.74 17.76 0.79
C SER A 13 3.54 16.91 1.18
N ARG A 14 3.67 15.59 0.99
CA ARG A 14 2.71 14.62 1.52
C ARG A 14 2.69 14.72 3.05
N PRO A 15 1.52 14.67 3.69
CA PRO A 15 1.44 14.44 5.13
C PRO A 15 2.19 13.15 5.50
N TYR A 16 3.06 13.21 6.51
CA TYR A 16 3.92 12.10 6.91
C TYR A 16 3.90 11.96 8.43
N ASP A 17 3.59 10.76 8.92
CA ASP A 17 3.63 10.43 10.34
C ASP A 17 4.62 9.27 10.58
N PRO A 18 5.83 9.53 11.10
CA PRO A 18 6.86 8.51 11.28
C PRO A 18 6.51 7.44 12.31
N ASP A 19 5.63 7.77 13.27
CA ASP A 19 5.26 6.88 14.36
C ASP A 19 4.05 6.01 13.98
N TYR A 20 3.35 6.34 12.89
CA TYR A 20 2.26 5.54 12.34
C TYR A 20 2.72 4.50 11.32
N THR A 21 2.24 3.27 11.48
CA THR A 21 2.34 2.19 10.48
C THR A 21 0.96 1.65 10.16
N ALA A 22 0.56 1.73 8.88
CA ALA A 22 -0.60 1.04 8.37
C ALA A 22 -0.24 -0.41 8.01
N CYS A 23 -1.02 -1.36 8.49
CA CYS A 23 -0.89 -2.78 8.19
C CYS A 23 -2.10 -3.22 7.37
N PHE A 24 -1.85 -3.88 6.25
CA PHE A 24 -2.88 -4.38 5.36
C PHE A 24 -2.72 -5.88 5.21
N SER A 25 -3.82 -6.61 5.33
CA SER A 25 -3.89 -8.04 5.00
C SER A 25 -4.92 -8.21 3.89
N ILE A 26 -4.47 -8.74 2.76
CA ILE A 26 -5.24 -8.83 1.51
C ILE A 26 -5.40 -10.30 1.18
N GLN A 27 -6.64 -10.71 0.92
CA GLN A 27 -6.99 -12.03 0.41
C GLN A 27 -7.51 -11.88 -1.01
N ALA A 28 -6.91 -12.62 -1.94
CA ALA A 28 -7.21 -12.57 -3.37
C ALA A 28 -7.15 -13.97 -4.00
N ASN A 29 -7.62 -14.13 -5.24
CA ASN A 29 -7.32 -15.33 -6.03
C ASN A 29 -5.82 -15.41 -6.32
N ALA A 30 -5.27 -16.63 -6.47
CA ALA A 30 -3.85 -16.85 -6.77
C ALA A 30 -3.46 -16.45 -8.20
N ASP A 31 -3.45 -15.15 -8.49
CA ASP A 31 -2.97 -14.56 -9.74
C ASP A 31 -1.72 -13.70 -9.48
N PRO A 32 -0.59 -13.95 -10.18
CA PRO A 32 0.62 -13.14 -10.01
C PRO A 32 0.44 -11.67 -10.40
N GLY A 33 -0.53 -11.35 -11.25
CA GLY A 33 -0.89 -9.98 -11.58
C GLY A 33 -1.40 -9.18 -10.39
N VAL A 34 -2.05 -9.83 -9.40
CA VAL A 34 -2.52 -9.16 -8.17
C VAL A 34 -1.36 -8.54 -7.40
N MET A 35 -0.24 -9.26 -7.24
CA MET A 35 0.94 -8.73 -6.54
C MET A 35 1.45 -7.46 -7.20
N SER A 36 1.50 -7.44 -8.54
CA SER A 36 1.96 -6.28 -9.30
C SER A 36 1.01 -5.08 -9.16
N ARG A 37 -0.31 -5.31 -9.25
CA ARG A 37 -1.35 -4.26 -9.11
C ARG A 37 -1.39 -3.68 -7.70
N VAL A 38 -1.18 -4.50 -6.68
CA VAL A 38 -1.08 -4.03 -5.28
C VAL A 38 0.16 -3.15 -5.11
N LEU A 39 1.33 -3.61 -5.58
CA LEU A 39 2.57 -2.81 -5.54
C LEU A 39 2.45 -1.50 -6.31
N GLU A 40 1.74 -1.51 -7.45
CA GLU A 40 1.53 -0.33 -8.29
C GLU A 40 0.86 0.83 -7.54
N LEU A 41 -0.07 0.56 -6.61
CA LEU A 41 -0.69 1.60 -5.79
C LEU A 41 0.34 2.35 -4.94
N PHE A 42 1.35 1.66 -4.42
CA PHE A 42 2.40 2.30 -3.62
C PHE A 42 3.45 2.97 -4.52
N ALA A 43 3.88 2.28 -5.58
CA ALA A 43 4.90 2.76 -6.50
C ALA A 43 4.51 4.09 -7.17
N LYS A 44 3.25 4.24 -7.60
CA LYS A 44 2.76 5.49 -8.21
C LYS A 44 2.80 6.71 -7.28
N ARG A 45 2.87 6.49 -5.96
CA ARG A 45 2.96 7.53 -4.92
C ARG A 45 4.39 7.72 -4.40
N GLY A 46 5.38 7.02 -4.98
CA GLY A 46 6.75 6.99 -4.46
C GLY A 46 6.83 6.39 -3.05
N LEU A 47 5.90 5.49 -2.70
CA LEU A 47 5.86 4.79 -1.43
C LEU A 47 6.54 3.44 -1.58
N VAL A 48 7.37 3.09 -0.58
CA VAL A 48 8.02 1.77 -0.47
C VAL A 48 7.53 1.13 0.83
N PRO A 49 6.86 -0.03 0.77
CA PRO A 49 6.43 -0.75 1.96
C PRO A 49 7.62 -1.08 2.87
N SER A 50 7.43 -0.94 4.18
CA SER A 50 8.45 -1.34 5.16
C SER A 50 8.53 -2.85 5.33
N SER A 51 7.46 -3.57 5.01
CA SER A 51 7.43 -5.03 4.94
C SER A 51 6.43 -5.49 3.89
N TRP A 52 6.79 -6.55 3.17
CA TRP A 52 5.93 -7.27 2.24
C TRP A 52 6.11 -8.77 2.46
N HIS A 53 5.01 -9.44 2.79
CA HIS A 53 4.96 -10.89 2.84
C HIS A 53 3.77 -11.37 2.02
N SER A 54 4.00 -12.39 1.18
CA SER A 54 2.94 -13.00 0.41
C SER A 54 3.11 -14.51 0.41
N ARG A 55 1.99 -15.22 0.48
CA ARG A 55 1.95 -16.68 0.41
C ARG A 55 0.72 -17.11 -0.36
N VAL A 56 0.86 -18.16 -1.15
CA VAL A 56 -0.27 -18.92 -1.66
C VAL A 56 -0.71 -19.89 -0.57
N GLY A 57 -2.01 -19.96 -0.33
CA GLY A 57 -2.63 -20.80 0.69
C GLY A 57 -3.93 -20.19 1.20
N GLY A 58 -4.81 -21.03 1.72
CA GLY A 58 -6.16 -20.65 2.13
C GLY A 58 -6.96 -21.92 2.38
N ILE A 59 -8.28 -21.82 2.49
CA ILE A 59 -9.13 -23.02 2.69
C ILE A 59 -9.10 -23.93 1.46
N GLN A 60 -8.86 -23.36 0.27
CA GLN A 60 -8.89 -24.06 -1.02
C GLN A 60 -7.53 -24.16 -1.73
N ASP A 61 -6.42 -23.78 -1.07
CA ASP A 61 -5.05 -23.74 -1.65
C ASP A 61 -4.85 -22.90 -2.93
N ASP A 62 -5.86 -22.15 -3.37
CA ASP A 62 -5.84 -21.28 -4.56
C ASP A 62 -6.04 -19.78 -4.22
N GLU A 63 -5.77 -19.43 -2.96
CA GLU A 63 -5.86 -18.07 -2.46
C GLU A 63 -4.46 -17.48 -2.27
N LEU A 64 -4.32 -16.20 -2.60
CA LEU A 64 -3.15 -15.39 -2.33
C LEU A 64 -3.42 -14.51 -1.13
N ILE A 65 -2.60 -14.66 -0.09
CA ILE A 65 -2.60 -13.82 1.09
C ILE A 65 -1.39 -12.89 1.02
N ILE A 66 -1.62 -11.58 1.09
CA ILE A 66 -0.58 -10.55 1.09
C ILE A 66 -0.71 -9.74 2.36
N ASP A 67 0.34 -9.73 3.17
CA ASP A 67 0.50 -8.87 4.33
C ASP A 67 1.54 -7.80 4.02
N LEU A 68 1.13 -6.54 4.11
CA LEU A 68 1.98 -5.39 3.84
C LEU A 68 1.93 -4.38 4.99
N GLN A 69 3.09 -3.80 5.30
CA GLN A 69 3.22 -2.73 6.28
C GLN A 69 3.77 -1.48 5.60
N MET A 70 3.16 -0.34 5.89
CA MET A 70 3.53 0.95 5.33
C MET A 70 3.70 1.96 6.47
N GLN A 71 4.96 2.30 6.76
CA GLN A 71 5.32 3.32 7.74
C GLN A 71 5.31 4.71 7.09
N GLY A 72 4.93 5.74 7.83
CA GLY A 72 5.04 7.11 7.33
C GLY A 72 3.83 7.61 6.54
N MET A 73 2.75 6.82 6.49
CA MET A 73 1.46 7.30 6.00
C MET A 73 0.71 8.05 7.09
N VAL A 74 -0.25 8.88 6.71
CA VAL A 74 -1.30 9.32 7.64
C VAL A 74 -2.52 8.40 7.53
N ARG A 75 -3.35 8.34 8.59
CA ARG A 75 -4.54 7.49 8.62
C ARG A 75 -5.46 7.66 7.40
N SER A 76 -5.73 8.90 6.99
CA SER A 76 -6.61 9.17 5.84
C SER A 76 -6.05 8.62 4.52
N GLU A 77 -4.74 8.61 4.36
CA GLU A 77 -4.08 8.02 3.19
C GLU A 77 -4.16 6.49 3.24
N ALA A 78 -4.00 5.90 4.43
CA ALA A 78 -4.17 4.46 4.63
C ALA A 78 -5.61 4.00 4.33
N ASP A 79 -6.61 4.75 4.78
CA ASP A 79 -8.03 4.49 4.50
C ASP A 79 -8.32 4.56 2.99
N TYR A 80 -7.76 5.55 2.32
CA TYR A 80 -7.88 5.70 0.88
C TYR A 80 -7.20 4.56 0.11
N VAL A 81 -5.98 4.17 0.51
CA VAL A 81 -5.29 3.02 -0.08
C VAL A 81 -6.08 1.72 0.16
N ALA A 82 -6.65 1.52 1.34
CA ALA A 82 -7.52 0.36 1.61
C ALA A 82 -8.74 0.34 0.68
N ALA A 83 -9.38 1.49 0.44
CA ALA A 83 -10.49 1.60 -0.50
C ALA A 83 -10.06 1.31 -1.95
N CYS A 84 -8.84 1.70 -2.36
CA CYS A 84 -8.29 1.36 -3.67
C CYS A 84 -7.95 -0.14 -3.78
N LEU A 85 -7.37 -0.75 -2.75
CA LEU A 85 -7.02 -2.17 -2.73
C LEU A 85 -8.26 -3.05 -2.94
N ARG A 86 -9.39 -2.70 -2.32
CA ARG A 86 -10.68 -3.39 -2.48
C ARG A 86 -11.26 -3.32 -3.90
N GLN A 87 -10.76 -2.42 -4.74
CA GLN A 87 -11.21 -2.28 -6.13
C GLN A 87 -10.30 -3.02 -7.12
N ILE A 88 -9.21 -3.62 -6.68
CA ILE A 88 -8.34 -4.40 -7.55
C ILE A 88 -9.08 -5.69 -7.94
N PRO A 89 -9.13 -6.03 -9.24
CA PRO A 89 -9.69 -7.32 -9.68
C PRO A 89 -9.04 -8.50 -8.95
N ASP A 90 -9.83 -9.53 -8.66
CA ASP A 90 -9.43 -10.72 -7.91
C ASP A 90 -9.13 -10.52 -6.42
N VAL A 91 -9.20 -9.29 -5.89
CA VAL A 91 -9.16 -9.05 -4.43
C VAL A 91 -10.55 -9.28 -3.84
N GLY A 92 -10.63 -10.18 -2.87
CA GLY A 92 -11.87 -10.49 -2.14
C GLY A 92 -12.01 -9.69 -0.85
N THR A 93 -11.00 -9.78 0.03
CA THR A 93 -11.05 -9.16 1.36
C THR A 93 -9.80 -8.33 1.62
N VAL A 94 -9.99 -7.16 2.23
CA VAL A 94 -8.89 -6.31 2.72
C VAL A 94 -9.16 -5.93 4.17
N LEU A 95 -8.32 -6.43 5.06
CA LEU A 95 -8.27 -6.07 6.47
C LEU A 95 -7.20 -4.99 6.67
N THR A 96 -7.52 -4.02 7.53
CA THR A 96 -6.64 -2.92 7.90
C THR A 96 -6.46 -2.93 9.40
N SER A 97 -5.21 -2.83 9.82
CA SER A 97 -4.82 -2.64 11.21
C SER A 97 -3.79 -1.52 11.28
N GLU A 98 -3.58 -0.99 12.46
CA GLU A 98 -2.61 0.08 12.68
C GLU A 98 -1.67 -0.26 13.83
N ARG A 99 -0.45 0.21 13.70
CA ARG A 99 0.58 0.08 14.73
C ARG A 99 1.26 1.42 14.90
N PHE A 100 1.35 1.85 16.15
CA PHE A 100 2.14 3.00 16.52
C PHE A 100 3.49 2.54 17.07
N ARG A 101 4.56 3.25 16.72
CA ARG A 101 5.86 3.03 17.34
C ARG A 101 5.72 3.33 18.84
N ALA A 102 6.11 2.39 19.68
CA ALA A 102 6.20 2.65 21.11
C ALA A 102 7.24 3.74 21.35
N ALA A 103 6.93 4.71 22.21
CA ALA A 103 7.92 5.67 22.66
C ALA A 103 9.04 4.88 23.37
N ALA A 104 10.28 5.12 22.96
CA ALA A 104 11.42 4.63 23.71
C ALA A 104 11.49 5.42 25.03
N GLU A 105 11.24 4.75 26.15
CA GLU A 105 11.59 5.24 27.51
C GLU A 105 13.09 5.06 27.77
#